data_AF-A0A1G8RL07-F1
#
_entry.id   AF-A0A1G8RL07-F1
#
_cell.length_a   1.000
_cell.length_b   1.000
_cell.length_c   1.000
_cell.angle_alpha   90.00
_cell.angle_beta   90.00
_cell.angle_gamma   90.00
#
_symmetry.space_group_name_H-M   'P 1'
#
loop_
_entity.id
_entity.type
_entity.pdbx_description
1 polymer ?
#
loop_
_entity_poly.entity_id
_entity_poly.type
_entity_poly.pdbx_seq_one_letter_code
_entity_poly.pdbx_strand_id
1 'polypeptide(L)'
;MLDQLNLYPIADDVLFAPGGKVVIRTYGVAPAATGASISYRTWVTGIRDQPRYWHWGHFEDAAHGHRRVLEWLTGRGPQPSQALA
;
A
#
# COMPACT_ATOMS: atom_id res chain seq x y z
N MET A 1 -21.76 -4.79 -5.32
CA MET A 1 -21.45 -4.77 -3.89
C MET A 1 -20.21 -3.90 -3.73
N LEU A 2 -20.39 -2.65 -3.34
CA LEU A 2 -19.35 -1.62 -3.28
C LEU A 2 -19.33 -1.13 -1.82
N ASP A 3 -19.01 -2.04 -0.90
CA ASP A 3 -19.13 -1.79 0.56
C ASP A 3 -17.84 -1.21 1.16
N GLN A 4 -16.95 -0.66 0.33
CA GLN A 4 -15.66 -0.12 0.73
C GLN A 4 -15.47 1.28 0.15
N LEU A 5 -15.21 2.24 1.02
CA LEU A 5 -14.79 3.59 0.66
C LEU A 5 -13.28 3.67 0.81
N ASN A 6 -12.59 4.00 -0.29
CA ASN A 6 -11.19 4.41 -0.23
C ASN A 6 -11.14 5.81 0.38
N LEU A 7 -10.56 5.91 1.57
CA LEU A 7 -10.29 7.18 2.24
C LEU A 7 -8.97 7.78 1.72
N TYR A 8 -8.81 9.10 1.93
CA TYR A 8 -7.69 9.94 1.50
C TYR A 8 -6.34 9.19 1.33
N PRO A 9 -5.58 9.45 0.24
CA PRO A 9 -4.29 8.83 0.05
C PRO A 9 -3.35 9.25 1.18
N ILE A 10 -2.74 8.25 1.83
CA ILE A 10 -1.65 8.45 2.80
C ILE A 10 -0.38 8.83 2.04
N ALA A 11 -0.11 8.12 0.93
CA ALA A 11 1.02 8.37 0.06
C ALA A 11 0.73 7.81 -1.35
N ASP A 12 1.24 8.49 -2.39
CA ASP A 12 1.16 8.06 -3.80
C ASP A 12 2.50 8.40 -4.48
N ASP A 13 3.30 7.37 -4.72
CA ASP A 13 4.65 7.48 -5.25
C ASP A 13 4.79 6.76 -6.59
N VAL A 14 5.66 7.33 -7.43
CA VAL A 14 5.95 6.82 -8.76
C VAL A 14 7.46 6.64 -8.91
N LEU A 15 7.89 5.41 -9.13
CA LEU A 15 9.28 5.09 -9.45
C LEU A 15 9.43 4.75 -10.94
N PHE A 16 10.52 5.21 -11.53
CA PHE A 16 10.88 4.91 -12.90
C PHE A 16 12.03 3.89 -12.91
N ALA A 17 11.79 2.72 -13.50
CA ALA A 17 12.77 1.65 -13.62
C ALA A 17 13.00 1.28 -15.11
N PRO A 18 14.10 0.60 -15.46
CA PRO A 18 14.37 0.16 -16.84
C PRO A 18 13.31 -0.74 -17.49
N GLY A 19 12.29 -1.20 -16.74
CA GLY A 19 11.14 -1.96 -17.24
C GLY A 19 9.82 -1.19 -17.24
N GLY A 20 9.83 0.11 -16.93
CA GLY A 20 8.64 0.97 -16.90
C GLY A 20 8.38 1.61 -15.54
N LYS A 21 7.12 2.04 -15.37
CA LYS A 21 6.67 2.79 -14.20
C LYS A 21 6.16 1.85 -13.11
N VAL A 22 6.68 1.99 -11.91
CA VAL A 22 6.14 1.37 -10.70
C VAL A 22 5.33 2.42 -9.94
N VAL A 23 4.09 2.09 -9.60
CA VAL A 23 3.20 2.97 -8.81
C VAL A 23 2.98 2.33 -7.44
N ILE A 24 3.15 3.12 -6.39
CA ILE A 24 3.00 2.72 -4.99
C ILE A 24 1.94 3.61 -4.37
N ARG A 25 0.81 3.04 -3.96
CA ARG A 25 -0.27 3.78 -3.31
C ARG A 25 -0.56 3.22 -1.94
N THR A 26 -0.62 4.11 -0.96
CA THR A 26 -1.08 3.79 0.39
C THR A 26 -2.34 4.57 0.71
N TYR A 27 -3.39 3.88 1.13
CA TYR A 27 -4.71 4.48 1.39
C TYR A 27 -5.42 3.76 2.52
N GLY A 28 -6.35 4.48 3.16
CA GLY A 28 -7.29 3.89 4.11
C GLY A 28 -8.48 3.27 3.37
N VAL A 29 -9.04 2.21 3.93
CA VAL A 29 -10.28 1.58 3.50
C VAL A 29 -11.20 1.51 4.70
N ALA A 30 -12.31 2.23 4.60
CA ALA A 30 -13.40 2.13 5.56
C ALA A 30 -14.50 1.24 4.98
N PRO A 31 -15.02 0.28 5.76
CA PRO A 31 -16.29 -0.37 5.43
C PRO A 31 -17.41 0.67 5.39
N ALA A 32 -18.39 0.48 4.50
CA ALA A 32 -19.53 1.38 4.37
C ALA A 32 -20.43 1.43 5.63
N ALA A 33 -20.28 0.47 6.54
CA ALA A 33 -20.99 0.43 7.81
C ALA A 33 -20.42 1.45 8.81
N THR A 34 -21.30 2.27 9.39
CA THR A 34 -20.95 3.29 10.39
C THR A 34 -20.30 2.63 11.62
N GLY A 35 -19.12 3.11 12.03
CA GLY A 35 -18.39 2.60 13.21
C GLY A 35 -17.42 1.45 12.94
N ALA A 36 -17.26 1.02 11.69
CA ALA A 36 -16.29 -0.01 11.35
C ALA A 36 -14.85 0.51 11.34
N SER A 37 -13.89 -0.33 11.75
CA SER A 37 -12.48 0.05 11.78
C SER A 37 -11.94 0.30 10.37
N ILE A 38 -11.20 1.39 10.21
CA ILE A 38 -10.43 1.66 9.01
C ILE A 38 -9.27 0.65 8.97
N SER A 39 -9.09 0.00 7.83
CA SER A 39 -7.86 -0.73 7.50
C SER A 39 -7.04 0.08 6.54
N TYR A 40 -5.72 -0.12 6.51
CA TYR A 40 -4.85 0.60 5.59
C TYR A 40 -4.15 -0.36 4.66
N ARG A 41 -3.87 0.10 3.45
CA ARG A 41 -3.44 -0.76 2.35
C ARG A 41 -2.33 -0.09 1.59
N THR A 42 -1.25 -0.83 1.29
CA THR A 42 -0.27 -0.42 0.28
C THR A 42 -0.39 -1.33 -0.94
N TRP A 43 -0.64 -0.74 -2.10
CA TRP A 43 -0.73 -1.42 -3.38
C TRP A 43 0.41 -0.96 -4.29
N VAL A 44 1.15 -1.93 -4.83
CA VAL A 44 2.19 -1.69 -5.82
C VAL A 44 1.85 -2.35 -7.15
N THR A 45 1.94 -1.59 -8.23
CA THR A 45 1.75 -2.07 -9.62
C THR A 45 2.98 -1.80 -10.47
N GLY A 46 3.13 -2.53 -11.58
CA GLY A 46 4.24 -2.35 -12.53
C GLY A 46 5.51 -3.13 -12.16
N ILE A 47 5.45 -4.00 -11.15
CA ILE A 47 6.52 -4.95 -10.83
C ILE A 47 6.21 -6.27 -11.54
N ARG A 48 7.07 -6.68 -12.49
CA ARG A 48 7.16 -8.05 -13.02
C ARG A 48 5.80 -8.74 -13.20
N ASP A 49 4.84 -8.03 -13.80
CA ASP A 49 3.48 -8.46 -14.13
C ASP A 49 2.57 -8.91 -12.98
N GLN A 50 2.97 -8.76 -11.70
CA GLN A 50 2.13 -9.13 -10.55
C GLN A 50 2.02 -7.97 -9.55
N PRO A 51 0.80 -7.46 -9.31
CA PRO A 51 0.59 -6.46 -8.26
C PRO A 51 0.92 -7.05 -6.89
N ARG A 52 1.51 -6.25 -6.02
CA ARG A 52 1.79 -6.63 -4.63
C ARG A 52 1.00 -5.78 -3.67
N TYR A 53 0.68 -6.38 -2.54
CA TYR A 53 -0.24 -5.84 -1.57
C TYR A 53 0.24 -6.05 -0.13
N TRP A 54 0.01 -5.04 0.71
CA TRP A 54 0.18 -5.08 2.15
C TRP A 54 -1.03 -4.49 2.86
N HIS A 55 -1.30 -5.02 4.05
CA HIS A 55 -2.33 -4.56 4.95
C HIS A 55 -1.69 -4.03 6.25
N TRP A 56 -2.23 -2.93 6.78
CA TRP A 56 -1.79 -2.31 8.03
C TRP A 56 -3.00 -2.01 8.91
N GLY A 57 -2.83 -2.24 10.22
CA GLY A 57 -3.90 -2.03 11.20
C GLY A 57 -4.10 -0.56 11.56
N HIS A 58 -3.04 0.25 11.50
CA HIS A 58 -3.03 1.64 11.94
C HIS A 58 -2.43 2.58 10.88
N PHE A 59 -2.73 3.88 11.01
CA PHE A 59 -2.24 4.90 10.08
C PHE A 59 -0.71 5.00 10.11
N GLU A 60 -0.13 4.99 11.31
CA GLU A 60 1.31 5.09 11.53
C GLU A 60 2.03 3.89 10.92
N ASP A 61 1.47 2.69 11.07
CA ASP A 61 1.99 1.47 10.45
C ASP A 61 1.96 1.57 8.93
N ALA A 62 0.91 2.16 8.37
CA ALA A 62 0.78 2.37 6.93
C ALA A 62 1.81 3.37 6.40
N ALA A 63 2.04 4.48 7.11
CA ALA A 63 3.04 5.48 6.73
C ALA A 63 4.47 4.89 6.80
N HIS A 64 4.80 4.17 7.87
CA HIS A 64 6.09 3.49 8.00
C HIS A 64 6.24 2.34 7.00
N GLY A 65 5.17 1.57 6.80
CA GLY A 65 5.09 0.47 5.84
C GLY A 65 5.31 0.94 4.42
N HIS A 66 4.71 2.07 4.03
CA HIS A 66 4.94 2.71 2.73
C HIS A 66 6.43 3.00 2.52
N ARG A 67 7.09 3.63 3.49
CA ARG A 67 8.53 3.92 3.41
C ARG A 67 9.36 2.64 3.26
N ARG A 68 9.04 1.57 4.00
CA ARG A 68 9.72 0.27 3.87
C ARG A 68 9.51 -0.35 2.48
N VAL A 69 8.33 -0.19 1.88
CA VAL A 69 8.07 -0.62 0.50
C VAL A 69 8.96 0.14 -0.48
N LEU A 70 9.09 1.46 -0.35
CA LEU A 70 10.00 2.26 -1.19
C LEU A 70 11.47 1.82 -1.02
N GLU A 71 11.92 1.63 0.22
CA GLU A 71 13.27 1.16 0.53
C GLU A 71 13.54 -0.21 -0.12
N TRP A 72 12.59 -1.14 -0.03
CA TRP A 72 12.69 -2.45 -0.69
C TRP A 72 12.78 -2.35 -2.21
N LEU A 73 11.89 -1.57 -2.84
CA LEU A 73 11.86 -1.41 -4.30
C LEU A 73 13.12 -0.74 -4.85
N THR A 74 13.77 0.08 -4.03
CA THR A 74 15.02 0.76 -4.38
C THR A 74 16.27 0.00 -3.91
N GLY A 75 16.12 -1.21 -3.37
CA GLY A 75 17.24 -2.05 -2.91
C GLY A 75 17.94 -1.56 -1.65
N ARG A 76 17.32 -0.64 -0.90
CA ARG A 76 17.84 -0.06 0.35
C ARG A 76 17.37 -0.77 1.61
N GLY A 77 16.45 -1.73 1.49
CA GLY A 77 15.89 -2.45 2.62
C GLY A 77 15.30 -3.81 2.25
N PRO A 78 14.99 -4.64 3.27
CA PRO A 78 14.36 -5.94 3.06
C PRO A 78 12.89 -5.79 2.62
N GLN A 79 12.34 -6.84 1.99
CA GLN A 79 10.92 -6.87 1.67
C GLN A 79 10.08 -6.77 2.96
N PRO A 80 9.10 -5.86 3.05
CA PRO A 80 8.22 -5.80 4.21
C PRO A 80 7.38 -7.06 4.31
N SER A 81 7.20 -7.58 5.53
CA SER A 81 6.30 -8.70 5.79
C SER A 81 4.91 -8.37 5.29
N GLN A 82 4.37 -9.19 4.38
CA GLN A 82 2.96 -9.11 4.03
C GLN A 82 2.18 -9.57 5.24
N ALA A 83 1.38 -8.68 5.85
CA ALA A 83 0.39 -9.12 6.80
C ALA A 83 -0.58 -10.05 6.04
N LEU A 84 -0.60 -11.33 6.44
CA LEU A 84 -1.64 -12.26 6.01
C LEU A 84 -2.96 -11.70 6.55
N ALA A 85 -3.88 -11.43 5.62
CA ALA A 85 -5.22 -10.94 5.94
C ALA A 85 -6.02 -11.99 6.72
#